data_AF-A0A958L9T7-F1
#
_entry.id   AF-A0A958L9T7-F1
#
_cell.length_a   1.000
_cell.length_b   1.000
_cell.length_c   1.000
_cell.angle_alpha   90.00
_cell.angle_beta   90.00
_cell.angle_gamma   90.00
#
_symmetry.space_group_name_H-M   'P 1'
#
loop_
_entity.id
_entity.type
_entity.pdbx_description
1 polymer ?
#
loop_
_entity_poly.entity_id
_entity_poly.type
_entity_poly.pdbx_seq_one_letter_code
_entity_poly.pdbx_strand_id
1 'polypeptide(L)'
;MKNDNKDSSSLKEWLENYGFAINVNSVDTKNSQRDKTLVDSFFSLFATTINYLPKDKFITGQTLQVIGPKKIIAQLDLNGMKKEVPVTYEYAQEWLKITGSIDLLDFQLHKAHATLHKACYELHKGEDGVSKTWTQVDFEGKIKIHKTCK
;
A
#
# COMPACT_ATOMS: atom_id res chain seq x y z
N MET A 1 26.08 7.78 -28.21
CA MET A 1 25.52 8.19 -26.90
C MET A 1 24.06 7.76 -26.89
N LYS A 2 23.68 6.79 -26.05
CA LYS A 2 22.27 6.40 -25.90
C LYS A 2 21.52 7.56 -25.25
N ASN A 3 20.31 7.81 -25.72
CA ASN A 3 19.54 9.01 -25.44
C ASN A 3 18.83 8.88 -24.09
N ASP A 4 19.59 8.94 -22.98
CA ASP A 4 19.08 8.71 -21.62
C ASP A 4 18.00 9.73 -21.19
N ASN A 5 17.91 10.88 -21.88
CA ASN A 5 16.96 11.95 -21.55
C ASN A 5 15.50 11.67 -21.97
N LYS A 6 15.26 10.94 -23.07
CA LYS A 6 13.89 10.64 -23.56
C LYS A 6 13.22 9.52 -22.75
N ASP A 7 14.02 8.59 -22.27
CA ASP A 7 13.57 7.50 -21.41
C ASP A 7 13.25 7.98 -19.98
N SER A 8 14.01 8.96 -19.47
CA SER A 8 13.74 9.56 -18.16
C SER A 8 12.49 10.43 -18.14
N SER A 9 12.22 11.20 -19.22
CA SER A 9 11.03 12.07 -19.27
C SER A 9 9.74 11.24 -19.40
N SER A 10 9.73 10.22 -20.26
CA SER A 10 8.60 9.33 -20.43
C SER A 10 8.28 8.49 -19.19
N LEU A 11 9.31 8.03 -18.47
CA LEU A 11 9.10 7.38 -17.17
C LEU A 11 8.51 8.34 -16.15
N LYS A 12 8.99 9.59 -16.08
CA LYS A 12 8.46 10.60 -15.16
C LYS A 12 6.99 10.90 -15.44
N GLU A 13 6.63 11.11 -16.71
CA GLU A 13 5.26 11.35 -17.14
C GLU A 13 4.34 10.15 -16.83
N TRP A 14 4.81 8.93 -17.07
CA TRP A 14 4.05 7.72 -16.73
C TRP A 14 3.88 7.55 -15.21
N LEU A 15 4.90 7.93 -14.43
CA LEU A 15 4.87 7.91 -12.98
C LEU A 15 3.97 9.00 -12.39
N GLU A 16 3.50 9.98 -13.16
CA GLU A 16 2.54 10.98 -12.69
C GLU A 16 1.12 10.52 -13.03
N ASN A 17 0.22 10.50 -12.03
CA ASN A 17 -1.18 10.05 -12.14
C ASN A 17 -1.38 8.54 -12.41
N TYR A 18 -0.38 7.70 -12.17
CA TYR A 18 -0.58 6.25 -12.20
C TYR A 18 -1.39 5.81 -10.99
N GLY A 19 -2.60 5.30 -11.24
CA GLY A 19 -3.52 4.81 -10.22
C GLY A 19 -3.46 3.30 -10.03
N PHE A 20 -3.83 2.84 -8.83
CA PHE A 20 -4.03 1.43 -8.52
C PHE A 20 -5.25 1.21 -7.62
N ALA A 21 -5.78 -0.01 -7.65
CA ALA A 21 -6.79 -0.50 -6.73
C ALA A 21 -6.49 -1.95 -6.38
N ILE A 22 -6.33 -2.24 -5.09
CA ILE A 22 -6.06 -3.57 -4.54
C ILE A 22 -7.29 -4.02 -3.77
N ASN A 23 -7.90 -5.12 -4.20
CA ASN A 23 -8.98 -5.73 -3.43
C ASN A 23 -8.39 -6.42 -2.21
N VAL A 24 -8.83 -6.06 -1.00
CA VAL A 24 -8.28 -6.63 0.24
C VAL A 24 -8.56 -8.13 0.39
N ASN A 25 -9.54 -8.67 -0.34
CA ASN A 25 -9.82 -10.11 -0.39
C ASN A 25 -8.72 -10.90 -1.12
N SER A 26 -7.80 -10.23 -1.83
CA SER A 26 -6.65 -10.87 -2.47
C SER A 26 -5.46 -11.08 -1.52
N VAL A 27 -5.63 -10.86 -0.21
CA VAL A 27 -4.58 -11.10 0.78
C VAL A 27 -4.12 -12.56 0.72
N ASP A 28 -2.81 -12.76 0.67
CA ASP A 28 -2.19 -14.07 0.63
C ASP A 28 -0.94 -14.07 1.52
N THR A 29 -1.13 -14.54 2.75
CA THR A 29 -0.07 -14.75 3.72
C THR A 29 0.51 -16.16 3.64
N LYS A 30 0.20 -16.92 2.58
CA LYS A 30 0.51 -18.36 2.43
C LYS A 30 -0.13 -19.25 3.49
N ASN A 31 -1.18 -18.74 4.16
CA ASN A 31 -1.97 -19.47 5.15
C ASN A 31 -3.44 -19.04 5.04
N SER A 32 -4.27 -19.90 4.45
CA SER A 32 -5.67 -19.58 4.16
C SER A 32 -6.51 -19.24 5.40
N GLN A 33 -6.21 -19.84 6.55
CA GLN A 33 -6.91 -19.54 7.80
C GLN A 33 -6.56 -18.14 8.31
N ARG A 34 -5.28 -17.75 8.19
CA ARG A 34 -4.84 -16.39 8.52
C ARG A 34 -5.42 -15.37 7.55
N ASP A 35 -5.45 -15.68 6.26
CA ASP A 35 -6.04 -14.82 5.22
C ASP A 35 -7.53 -14.57 5.49
N LYS A 36 -8.28 -15.64 5.78
CA LYS A 36 -9.69 -15.52 6.19
C LYS A 36 -9.86 -14.63 7.43
N THR A 37 -9.00 -14.81 8.43
CA THR A 37 -9.05 -14.02 9.67
C THR A 37 -8.78 -12.54 9.40
N LEU A 38 -7.80 -12.21 8.55
CA LEU A 38 -7.50 -10.83 8.15
C LEU A 38 -8.66 -10.19 7.41
N VAL A 39 -9.28 -10.90 6.45
CA VAL A 39 -10.45 -10.42 5.73
C VAL A 39 -11.61 -10.15 6.69
N ASP A 40 -11.97 -11.12 7.52
CA ASP A 40 -13.16 -11.06 8.38
C ASP A 40 -13.02 -10.06 9.54
N SER A 41 -11.80 -9.87 10.06
CA SER A 41 -11.57 -9.18 11.34
C SER A 41 -10.82 -7.86 11.21
N PHE A 42 -10.02 -7.68 10.15
CA PHE A 42 -9.24 -6.46 9.93
C PHE A 42 -9.80 -5.66 8.77
N PHE A 43 -9.83 -6.25 7.56
CA PHE A 43 -10.22 -5.54 6.36
C PHE A 43 -11.73 -5.29 6.23
N SER A 44 -12.57 -6.15 6.82
CA SER A 44 -14.03 -5.95 6.89
C SER A 44 -14.42 -4.64 7.58
N LEU A 45 -13.54 -4.13 8.45
CA LEU A 45 -13.73 -2.89 9.20
C LEU A 45 -13.35 -1.64 8.40
N PHE A 46 -12.80 -1.80 7.20
CA PHE A 46 -12.45 -0.67 6.33
C PHE A 46 -13.73 -0.08 5.74
N ALA A 47 -13.77 1.25 5.62
CA ALA A 47 -14.83 1.94 4.90
C ALA A 47 -14.71 1.69 3.39
N THR A 48 -15.80 1.98 2.68
CA THR A 48 -15.84 1.89 1.22
C THR A 48 -14.97 2.98 0.60
N THR A 49 -14.05 2.58 -0.29
CA THR A 49 -13.19 3.49 -1.07
C THR A 49 -13.69 3.66 -2.52
N ILE A 50 -14.29 2.60 -3.08
CA ILE A 50 -14.90 2.62 -4.41
C ILE A 50 -16.43 2.59 -4.28
N ASN A 51 -17.07 3.75 -4.44
CA ASN A 51 -18.50 3.92 -4.17
C ASN A 51 -19.42 3.05 -5.03
N TYR A 52 -19.02 2.72 -6.26
CA TYR A 52 -19.80 1.85 -7.16
C TYR A 52 -19.58 0.34 -6.91
N LEU A 53 -18.66 -0.02 -5.99
CA LEU A 53 -18.42 -1.39 -5.52
C LEU A 53 -18.50 -1.46 -3.98
N PRO A 54 -19.64 -1.08 -3.35
CA PRO A 54 -19.71 -0.87 -1.90
C PRO A 54 -19.56 -2.14 -1.06
N LYS A 55 -19.78 -3.31 -1.66
CA LYS A 55 -19.62 -4.63 -1.02
C LYS A 55 -18.16 -5.05 -0.90
N ASP A 56 -17.31 -4.54 -1.78
CA ASP A 56 -15.89 -4.85 -1.81
C ASP A 56 -15.10 -3.75 -1.10
N LYS A 57 -13.99 -4.13 -0.50
CA LYS A 57 -13.07 -3.19 0.15
C LYS A 57 -11.79 -3.13 -0.63
N PHE A 58 -11.34 -1.91 -0.91
CA PHE A 58 -10.14 -1.67 -1.70
C PHE A 58 -9.19 -0.74 -0.98
N ILE A 59 -7.91 -1.02 -1.10
CA ILE A 59 -6.86 -0.02 -0.92
C ILE A 59 -6.61 0.58 -2.30
N THR A 60 -6.78 1.88 -2.43
CA THR A 60 -6.55 2.58 -3.69
C THR A 60 -5.47 3.63 -3.51
N GLY A 61 -4.93 4.07 -4.63
CA GLY A 61 -4.00 5.18 -4.59
C GLY A 61 -3.59 5.61 -5.98
N GLN A 62 -2.89 6.73 -6.02
CA GLN A 62 -2.31 7.27 -7.24
C GLN A 62 -1.05 8.04 -6.93
N THR A 63 -0.09 8.01 -7.83
CA THR A 63 1.05 8.92 -7.78
C THR A 63 0.58 10.33 -8.17
N LEU A 64 1.02 11.35 -7.43
CA LEU A 64 0.66 12.75 -7.70
C LEU A 64 1.80 13.47 -8.42
N GLN A 65 3.00 13.40 -7.86
CA GLN A 65 4.11 14.23 -8.30
C GLN A 65 5.46 13.59 -8.03
N VAL A 66 6.38 13.68 -9.00
CA VAL A 66 7.80 13.38 -8.78
C VAL A 66 8.47 14.61 -8.17
N ILE A 67 8.93 14.49 -6.92
CA ILE A 67 9.47 15.61 -6.13
C ILE A 67 11.01 15.61 -6.02
N GLY A 68 11.68 14.61 -6.58
CA GLY A 68 13.13 14.54 -6.59
C GLY A 68 13.65 13.22 -7.16
N PRO A 69 14.98 13.03 -7.17
CA PRO A 69 15.58 11.77 -7.60
C PRO A 69 15.03 10.63 -6.74
N LYS A 70 14.39 9.65 -7.38
CA LYS A 70 13.81 8.47 -6.71
C LYS A 70 12.72 8.77 -5.67
N LYS A 71 12.10 9.96 -5.65
CA LYS A 71 11.04 10.33 -4.69
C LYS A 71 9.76 10.79 -5.38
N ILE A 72 8.63 10.27 -4.91
CA ILE A 72 7.28 10.60 -5.39
C ILE A 72 6.39 10.92 -4.19
N ILE A 73 5.45 11.84 -4.36
CA ILE A 73 4.29 11.94 -3.47
C ILE A 73 3.16 11.09 -4.06
N ALA A 74 2.69 10.11 -3.30
CA ALA A 74 1.52 9.31 -3.64
C ALA A 74 0.34 9.67 -2.74
N GLN A 75 -0.87 9.71 -3.28
CA GLN A 75 -2.08 9.73 -2.47
C GLN A 75 -2.55 8.28 -2.28
N LEU A 76 -2.73 7.87 -1.03
CA LEU A 76 -3.30 6.58 -0.66
C LEU A 76 -4.68 6.76 -0.04
N ASP A 77 -5.58 5.82 -0.31
CA ASP A 77 -6.89 5.71 0.30
C ASP A 77 -7.13 4.28 0.77
N LEU A 78 -7.13 4.08 2.09
CA LEU A 78 -7.32 2.77 2.72
C LEU A 78 -8.72 2.62 3.31
N ASN A 79 -9.21 3.64 4.02
CA ASN A 79 -10.41 3.57 4.85
C ASN A 79 -11.40 4.69 4.48
N GLY A 80 -11.51 4.99 3.18
CA GLY A 80 -12.17 6.22 2.70
C GLY A 80 -11.42 7.49 3.10
N MET A 81 -10.19 7.33 3.61
CA MET A 81 -9.34 8.38 4.16
C MET A 81 -8.14 8.55 3.26
N LYS A 82 -8.05 9.70 2.61
CA LYS A 82 -6.96 10.02 1.69
C LYS A 82 -5.80 10.69 2.41
N LYS A 83 -4.58 10.18 2.20
CA LYS A 83 -3.34 10.78 2.72
C LYS A 83 -2.27 10.84 1.65
N GLU A 84 -1.52 11.93 1.65
CA GLU A 84 -0.30 12.05 0.86
C GLU A 84 0.85 11.40 1.62
N VAL A 85 1.55 10.50 0.94
CA VAL A 85 2.63 9.69 1.49
C VAL A 85 3.85 9.85 0.60
N PRO A 86 4.99 10.33 1.12
CA PRO A 86 6.23 10.33 0.39
C PRO A 86 6.71 8.89 0.23
N VAL A 87 6.93 8.48 -1.02
CA VAL A 87 7.43 7.15 -1.36
C VAL A 87 8.73 7.26 -2.14
N THR A 88 9.53 6.22 -2.06
CA THR A 88 10.72 6.07 -2.90
C THR A 88 10.43 5.12 -4.04
N TYR A 89 11.05 5.36 -5.20
CA TYR A 89 10.94 4.45 -6.33
C TYR A 89 12.30 4.10 -6.92
N GLU A 90 12.41 2.87 -7.44
CA GLU A 90 13.57 2.38 -8.15
C GLU A 90 13.13 1.69 -9.42
N TYR A 91 13.86 1.94 -10.52
CA TYR A 91 13.63 1.27 -11.79
C TYR A 91 14.87 0.49 -12.18
N ALA A 92 14.74 -0.83 -12.28
CA ALA A 92 15.81 -1.73 -12.68
C ALA A 92 15.24 -2.96 -13.38
N GLN A 93 15.89 -3.42 -14.46
CA GLN A 93 15.53 -4.65 -15.17
C GLN A 93 14.03 -4.73 -15.53
N GLU A 94 13.45 -3.64 -16.04
CA GLU A 94 12.03 -3.51 -16.39
C GLU A 94 11.05 -3.48 -15.20
N TRP A 95 11.54 -3.59 -13.97
CA TRP A 95 10.71 -3.50 -12.77
C TRP A 95 10.80 -2.11 -12.15
N LEU A 96 9.64 -1.51 -11.96
CA LEU A 96 9.46 -0.39 -11.06
C LEU A 96 9.11 -0.93 -9.68
N LYS A 97 9.94 -0.60 -8.70
CA LYS A 97 9.72 -0.87 -7.28
C LYS A 97 9.37 0.45 -6.59
N ILE A 98 8.28 0.46 -5.83
CA ILE A 98 7.87 1.58 -4.99
C ILE A 98 7.86 1.12 -3.55
N THR A 99 8.43 1.90 -2.64
CA THR A 99 8.46 1.59 -1.21
C THR A 99 8.05 2.80 -0.38
N GLY A 100 7.38 2.55 0.73
CA GLY A 100 6.99 3.58 1.67
C GLY A 100 6.60 2.99 3.01
N SER A 101 6.26 3.88 3.94
CA SER A 101 5.76 3.55 5.27
C SER A 101 4.54 4.41 5.55
N ILE A 102 3.54 3.83 6.20
CA ILE A 102 2.34 4.53 6.69
C ILE A 102 2.11 4.21 8.15
N ASP A 103 1.38 5.07 8.86
CA ASP A 103 0.74 4.72 10.12
C ASP A 103 -0.75 4.46 9.89
N LEU A 104 -1.25 3.28 10.29
CA LEU A 104 -2.67 2.92 10.14
C LEU A 104 -3.62 3.91 10.81
N LEU A 105 -3.18 4.56 11.90
CA LEU A 105 -4.00 5.50 12.66
C LEU A 105 -4.22 6.82 11.89
N ASP A 106 -3.32 7.20 11.00
CA ASP A 106 -3.52 8.35 10.10
C ASP A 106 -4.74 8.14 9.18
N PHE A 107 -5.09 6.88 8.92
CA PHE A 107 -6.25 6.46 8.12
C PHE A 107 -7.47 6.13 8.99
N GLN A 108 -7.46 6.50 10.28
CA GLN A 108 -8.53 6.21 11.25
C GLN A 108 -8.82 4.70 11.44
N LEU A 109 -7.84 3.84 11.22
CA LEU A 109 -8.00 2.37 11.34
C LEU A 109 -7.86 1.87 12.79
N HIS A 110 -8.20 2.69 13.78
CA HIS A 110 -8.07 2.34 15.21
C HIS A 110 -8.77 1.03 15.57
N LYS A 111 -9.99 0.82 15.06
CA LYS A 111 -10.76 -0.40 15.34
C LYS A 111 -10.12 -1.64 14.70
N ALA A 112 -9.66 -1.52 13.46
CA ALA A 112 -9.01 -2.60 12.75
C ALA A 112 -7.69 -2.99 13.44
N HIS A 113 -6.87 -1.99 13.80
CA HIS A 113 -5.64 -2.20 14.56
C HIS A 113 -5.90 -2.88 15.92
N ALA A 114 -6.92 -2.45 16.66
CA ALA A 114 -7.29 -3.06 17.94
C ALA A 114 -7.70 -4.54 17.78
N THR A 115 -8.41 -4.89 16.71
CA THR A 115 -8.76 -6.30 16.43
C THR A 115 -7.53 -7.14 16.13
N LEU A 116 -6.58 -6.61 15.33
CA LEU A 116 -5.31 -7.28 15.06
C LEU A 116 -4.51 -7.50 16.34
N HIS A 117 -4.39 -6.44 17.16
CA HIS A 117 -3.71 -6.52 18.45
C HIS A 117 -4.32 -7.58 19.36
N LYS A 118 -5.66 -7.63 19.46
CA LYS A 118 -6.37 -8.63 20.26
C LYS A 118 -6.15 -10.06 19.75
N ALA A 119 -6.21 -10.28 18.43
CA ALA A 119 -6.03 -11.60 17.83
C ALA A 119 -4.62 -12.17 18.06
N CYS A 120 -3.62 -11.30 18.13
CA CYS A 120 -2.22 -11.65 18.34
C CYS A 120 -1.74 -11.42 19.79
N TYR A 121 -2.64 -11.03 20.70
CA TYR A 121 -2.27 -10.51 22.02
C TYR A 121 -1.37 -11.47 22.78
N GLU A 122 -1.83 -12.71 22.97
CA GLU A 122 -1.09 -13.76 23.69
C GLU A 122 0.19 -14.19 22.96
N LEU A 123 0.16 -14.25 21.63
CA LEU A 123 1.32 -14.63 20.83
C LEU A 123 2.45 -13.58 20.84
N HIS A 124 2.11 -12.33 21.15
CA HIS A 124 3.04 -11.20 21.16
C HIS A 124 3.18 -10.55 22.54
N LYS A 125 2.74 -11.24 23.60
CA LYS A 125 2.89 -10.82 24.99
C LYS A 125 4.29 -11.18 25.48
N GLY A 126 5.07 -10.18 25.89
CA GLY A 126 6.37 -10.40 26.51
C GLY A 126 6.25 -11.03 27.90
N GLU A 127 7.38 -11.47 28.44
CA GLU A 127 7.48 -11.96 29.83
C GLU A 127 7.10 -10.87 30.86
N ASP A 128 7.21 -9.59 30.46
CA ASP A 128 6.75 -8.41 31.20
C ASP A 128 5.22 -8.25 31.20
N GLY A 129 4.50 -9.09 30.47
CA GLY A 129 3.05 -9.05 30.32
C GLY A 129 2.56 -8.00 29.31
N VAL A 130 3.47 -7.31 28.60
CA VAL A 130 3.13 -6.27 27.63
C VAL A 130 3.06 -6.89 26.23
N SER A 131 1.93 -6.73 25.54
CA SER A 131 1.78 -7.12 24.14
C SER A 131 2.01 -5.92 23.22
N LYS A 132 2.74 -6.10 22.11
CA LYS A 132 3.07 -5.02 21.16
C LYS A 132 2.58 -5.35 19.76
N THR A 133 1.88 -4.39 19.15
CA THR A 133 1.46 -4.43 17.73
C THR A 133 1.65 -3.05 17.13
N TRP A 134 2.57 -2.94 16.18
CA TRP A 134 2.91 -1.67 15.54
C TRP A 134 1.77 -1.15 14.67
N THR A 135 1.56 0.16 14.68
CA THR A 135 0.65 0.87 13.78
C THR A 135 1.34 1.26 12.48
N GLN A 136 2.67 1.37 12.51
CA GLN A 136 3.49 1.59 11.33
C GLN A 136 3.55 0.33 10.47
N VAL A 137 3.30 0.50 9.17
CA VAL A 137 3.34 -0.56 8.17
C VAL A 137 4.21 -0.09 7.01
N ASP A 138 5.27 -0.84 6.73
CA ASP A 138 6.06 -0.69 5.52
C ASP A 138 5.38 -1.44 4.36
N PHE A 139 5.44 -0.86 3.16
CA PHE A 139 4.89 -1.48 1.96
C PHE A 139 5.86 -1.42 0.78
N GLU A 140 5.70 -2.38 -0.11
CA GLU A 140 6.44 -2.50 -1.35
C GLU A 140 5.48 -2.87 -2.49
N GLY A 141 5.47 -2.06 -3.55
CA GLY A 141 4.79 -2.34 -4.81
C GLY A 141 5.81 -2.64 -5.91
N LYS A 142 5.54 -3.66 -6.74
CA LYS A 142 6.35 -3.98 -7.91
C LYS A 142 5.48 -4.00 -9.17
N ILE A 143 5.89 -3.26 -10.17
CA ILE A 143 5.20 -3.15 -11.45
C ILE A 143 6.19 -3.48 -12.54
N LYS A 144 5.85 -4.43 -13.41
CA LYS A 144 6.64 -4.70 -14.61
C LYS A 144 6.24 -3.72 -15.70
N ILE A 145 7.19 -2.93 -16.18
CA ILE A 145 6.99 -1.97 -17.25
C ILE A 145 7.44 -2.61 -18.55
N HIS A 146 6.48 -2.95 -19.42
CA HIS A 146 6.76 -3.36 -20.78
C HIS A 146 6.91 -2.12 -21.66
N LYS A 147 8.13 -1.84 -22.15
CA LYS A 147 8.36 -0.79 -23.12
C LYS A 147 7.87 -1.25 -24.50
N THR A 148 6.72 -0.73 -24.95
CA THR A 148 6.34 -0.81 -26.37
C THR A 148 6.99 0.34 -27.11
N CYS A 149 8.16 0.11 -27.69
CA CYS A 149 8.75 1.04 -28.64
C CYS A 149 7.92 1.00 -29.93
N LYS A 150 7.38 2.16 -30.34
CA LYS A 150 6.90 2.38 -31.71
C LYS A 150 8.04 2.90 -32.57
#